data_AF-A0A815ZIK8-F1
#
_entry.id   AF-A0A815ZIK8-F1
#
_cell.length_a   1.000
_cell.length_b   1.000
_cell.length_c   1.000
_cell.angle_alpha   90.00
_cell.angle_beta   90.00
_cell.angle_gamma   90.00
#
_symmetry.space_group_name_H-M   'P 1'
#
loop_
_entity.id
_entity.type
_entity.pdbx_description
1 polymer ?
#
loop_
_entity_poly.entity_id
_entity_poly.type
_entity_poly.pdbx_seq_one_letter_code
_entity_poly.pdbx_strand_id
1 'polypeptide(L)'
;MKITEKKKKTTPVSLHGIPKWIKEYRDRFCMDLDQLEQSSRNFLAVNKVKSSEQSQDNNQSNEDDDDDGGWTVVSHSLKKTRQRMVPSTDKTLNRLRAKHKRSSEKKELVNFYKFQMTDKKVDQLEQLKMKFELDKQRITQMRQQRKFKPF
;
A
#
# COMPACT_ATOMS: atom_id res chain seq x y z
N MET A 1 32.82 70.09 -39.12
CA MET A 1 31.68 69.45 -39.82
C MET A 1 30.94 68.57 -38.83
N LYS A 2 29.75 68.98 -38.35
CA LYS A 2 28.91 68.18 -37.44
C LYS A 2 27.77 67.57 -38.26
N ILE A 3 27.80 66.25 -38.44
CA ILE A 3 26.72 65.50 -39.09
C ILE A 3 25.64 65.28 -38.03
N THR A 4 24.50 65.94 -38.17
CA THR A 4 23.36 65.80 -37.26
C THR A 4 22.50 64.62 -37.70
N GLU A 5 22.43 63.59 -36.88
CA GLU A 5 21.52 62.46 -37.03
C GLU A 5 20.07 62.95 -36.95
N LYS A 6 19.36 62.88 -38.08
CA LYS A 6 17.91 63.12 -38.11
C LYS A 6 17.20 61.95 -37.45
N LYS A 7 16.73 62.14 -36.21
CA LYS A 7 15.78 61.23 -35.55
C LYS A 7 14.52 61.09 -36.41
N LYS A 8 14.28 59.88 -36.95
CA LYS A 8 13.04 59.55 -37.67
C LYS A 8 11.88 59.53 -36.66
N LYS A 9 10.89 60.39 -36.87
CA LYS A 9 9.63 60.39 -36.11
C LYS A 9 8.84 59.12 -36.48
N THR A 10 8.66 58.20 -35.54
CA THR A 10 7.79 57.03 -35.72
C THR A 10 6.35 57.44 -35.42
N THR A 11 5.51 57.52 -36.46
CA THR A 11 4.05 57.58 -36.31
C THR A 11 3.53 56.23 -35.81
N PRO A 12 2.43 56.16 -35.03
CA PRO A 12 1.86 54.90 -34.58
C PRO A 12 1.27 54.17 -35.78
N VAL A 13 2.06 53.25 -36.36
CA VAL A 13 1.60 52.37 -37.43
C VAL A 13 0.58 51.41 -36.84
N SER A 14 -0.68 51.52 -37.28
CA SER A 14 -1.68 50.50 -36.99
C SER A 14 -1.22 49.17 -37.59
N LEU A 15 -0.89 48.21 -36.72
CA LEU A 15 -0.44 46.87 -37.11
C LEU A 15 -1.64 46.11 -37.67
N HIS A 16 -1.54 45.62 -38.90
CA HIS A 16 -2.55 44.76 -39.53
C HIS A 16 -1.89 43.50 -40.07
N GLY A 17 -2.65 42.40 -40.20
CA GLY A 17 -2.15 41.13 -40.73
C GLY A 17 -1.11 40.45 -39.83
N ILE A 18 -0.04 39.93 -40.44
CA ILE A 18 1.00 39.14 -39.74
C ILE A 18 1.67 39.91 -38.59
N PRO A 19 2.09 41.19 -38.73
CA PRO A 19 2.65 41.96 -37.61
C PRO A 19 1.71 42.10 -36.41
N LYS A 20 0.40 42.23 -36.65
CA LYS A 20 -0.61 42.25 -35.58
C LYS A 20 -0.67 40.91 -34.87
N TRP A 21 -0.73 39.83 -35.64
CA TRP A 21 -0.79 38.48 -35.10
C TRP A 21 0.46 38.11 -34.29
N ILE A 22 1.67 38.49 -34.73
CA ILE A 22 2.92 38.26 -33.99
C ILE A 22 2.88 38.99 -32.64
N LYS A 23 2.38 40.23 -32.60
CA LYS A 23 2.24 40.99 -31.36
C LYS A 23 1.23 40.32 -30.43
N GLU A 24 0.02 40.01 -30.92
CA GLU A 24 -1.01 39.32 -30.13
C GLU A 24 -0.57 37.92 -29.66
N TYR A 25 0.26 37.23 -30.43
CA TYR A 25 0.81 35.93 -30.05
C TYR A 25 1.83 36.09 -28.92
N ARG A 26 2.75 37.05 -29.03
CA ARG A 26 3.70 37.37 -27.95
C ARG A 26 2.97 37.80 -26.68
N ASP A 27 2.00 38.70 -26.80
CA ASP A 27 1.24 39.20 -25.64
C ASP A 27 0.42 38.07 -24.95
N ARG A 28 -0.04 37.07 -25.70
CA ARG A 28 -0.81 35.94 -25.15
C ARG A 28 0.04 34.80 -24.60
N PHE A 29 1.14 34.46 -25.27
CA PHE A 29 1.88 33.22 -25.03
C PHE A 29 3.31 33.43 -24.53
N CYS A 30 3.92 34.59 -24.80
CA CYS A 30 5.19 34.96 -24.18
C CYS A 30 4.90 35.65 -22.84
N MET A 31 4.38 34.88 -21.89
CA MET A 31 4.42 35.31 -20.50
C MET A 31 5.88 35.39 -20.06
N ASP A 32 6.22 36.42 -19.31
CA ASP A 32 7.52 36.52 -18.66
C ASP A 32 7.72 35.28 -17.77
N LEU A 33 8.80 34.54 -18.00
CA LEU A 33 9.07 33.25 -17.35
C LEU A 33 9.08 33.41 -15.82
N ASP A 34 9.61 34.53 -15.34
CA ASP A 34 9.69 34.86 -13.92
C ASP A 34 8.30 35.04 -13.30
N GLN A 35 7.37 35.68 -14.01
CA GLN A 35 6.00 35.88 -13.53
C GLN A 35 5.22 34.56 -13.46
N LEU A 36 5.42 33.68 -14.46
CA LEU A 36 4.82 32.35 -14.45
C LEU A 36 5.35 31.51 -13.29
N GLU A 37 6.65 31.57 -13.04
CA GLU A 37 7.30 30.83 -11.97
C GLU A 37 6.82 31.33 -10.59
N GLN A 38 6.70 32.65 -10.41
CA GLN A 38 6.15 33.25 -9.18
C GLN A 38 4.69 32.84 -8.95
N SER A 39 3.85 32.87 -9.99
CA SER A 39 2.45 32.42 -9.92
C SER A 39 2.36 30.94 -9.52
N SER A 40 3.17 30.08 -10.14
CA SER A 40 3.24 28.66 -9.81
C SER A 40 3.69 28.41 -8.37
N ARG A 41 4.74 29.10 -7.92
CA ARG A 41 5.23 29.01 -6.54
C ARG A 41 4.18 29.45 -5.52
N ASN A 42 3.48 30.55 -5.79
CA ASN A 42 2.40 31.04 -4.93
C ASN A 42 1.24 30.04 -4.86
N PHE A 43 0.83 29.47 -6.00
CA PHE A 43 -0.20 28.44 -6.05
C PHE A 43 0.18 27.20 -5.25
N LEU A 44 1.42 26.73 -5.38
CA LEU A 44 1.93 25.58 -4.61
C LEU A 44 2.00 25.88 -3.11
N ALA A 45 2.42 27.08 -2.72
CA ALA A 45 2.48 27.48 -1.32
C ALA A 45 1.08 27.47 -0.67
N VAL A 46 0.08 28.06 -1.34
CA VAL A 46 -1.31 28.10 -0.86
C VAL A 46 -1.90 26.69 -0.74
N ASN A 47 -1.66 25.81 -1.71
CA ASN A 47 -2.18 24.45 -1.66
C ASN A 47 -1.50 23.59 -0.57
N LYS A 48 -0.20 23.79 -0.33
CA LYS A 48 0.52 23.11 0.76
C LYS A 48 -0.08 23.46 2.12
N VAL A 49 -0.34 24.75 2.37
CA VAL A 49 -0.95 25.23 3.62
C VAL A 49 -2.35 24.65 3.82
N LYS A 50 -3.21 24.72 2.80
CA LYS A 50 -4.55 24.12 2.86
C LYS A 50 -4.53 22.61 3.11
N SER A 51 -3.56 21.90 2.53
CA SER A 51 -3.42 20.45 2.71
C SER A 51 -2.94 20.09 4.13
N SER A 52 -2.08 20.93 4.74
CA SER A 52 -1.64 20.71 6.12
C SER A 52 -2.73 21.02 7.13
N GLU A 53 -3.49 22.10 6.94
CA GLU A 53 -4.64 22.46 7.79
C GLU A 53 -5.69 21.35 7.79
N GLN A 54 -6.09 20.88 6.59
CA GLN A 54 -7.00 19.74 6.46
C GLN A 54 -6.44 18.47 7.11
N SER A 55 -5.13 18.26 7.11
CA SER A 55 -4.53 17.10 7.76
C SER A 55 -4.54 17.19 9.29
N GLN A 56 -4.43 18.40 9.84
CA GLN A 56 -4.49 18.65 11.28
C GLN A 56 -5.91 18.52 11.82
N ASP A 57 -6.90 19.15 11.17
CA ASP A 57 -8.30 19.08 11.57
C ASP A 57 -8.81 17.62 11.56
N ASN A 58 -8.44 16.87 10.52
CA ASN A 58 -8.79 15.45 10.44
C ASN A 58 -8.11 14.64 11.55
N ASN A 59 -6.90 14.96 11.99
CA ASN A 59 -6.26 14.21 13.08
C ASN A 59 -6.95 14.48 14.42
N GLN A 60 -7.31 15.74 14.70
CA GLN A 60 -8.02 16.14 15.91
C GLN A 60 -9.39 15.49 16.00
N SER A 61 -10.17 15.50 14.90
CA SER A 61 -11.50 14.87 14.90
C SER A 61 -11.48 13.35 15.09
N ASN A 62 -10.36 12.66 14.76
CA ASN A 62 -10.23 11.22 15.03
C ASN A 62 -9.88 10.94 16.51
N GLU A 63 -9.36 11.92 17.24
CA GLU A 63 -8.98 11.78 18.66
C GLU A 63 -10.20 12.00 19.56
N ASP A 64 -11.18 12.82 19.11
CA ASP A 64 -12.41 13.13 19.84
C ASP A 64 -13.56 12.11 19.61
N ASP A 65 -13.50 11.30 18.54
CA ASP A 65 -14.55 10.32 18.18
C ASP A 65 -14.43 8.97 18.91
N ASP A 66 -13.40 8.77 19.75
CA ASP A 66 -13.14 7.49 20.44
C ASP A 66 -13.84 7.37 21.81
N ASP A 67 -14.50 8.42 22.33
CA ASP A 67 -14.87 8.50 23.76
C ASP A 67 -16.37 8.51 24.14
N ASP A 68 -17.37 8.47 23.24
CA ASP A 68 -18.77 8.65 23.71
C ASP A 68 -19.91 7.81 23.07
N GLY A 69 -19.62 6.62 22.56
CA GLY A 69 -20.70 5.69 22.24
C GLY A 69 -20.25 4.52 21.40
N GLY A 70 -20.59 3.31 21.85
CA GLY A 70 -20.14 2.02 21.29
C GLY A 70 -20.51 1.70 19.83
N TRP A 71 -20.69 2.69 18.95
CA TRP A 71 -20.79 2.55 17.51
C TRP A 71 -20.00 3.65 16.79
N THR A 72 -18.88 3.28 16.19
CA THR A 72 -18.07 4.16 15.33
C THR A 72 -18.66 4.24 13.92
N VAL A 73 -18.83 5.45 13.38
CA VAL A 73 -19.27 5.67 11.99
C VAL A 73 -18.14 5.33 11.02
N VAL A 74 -18.37 4.37 10.12
CA VAL A 74 -17.43 4.06 9.03
C VAL A 74 -17.55 5.16 7.95
N SER A 75 -16.79 6.24 8.11
CA SER A 75 -16.60 7.18 7.00
C SER A 75 -15.79 6.51 5.89
N HIS A 76 -16.11 6.79 4.62
CA HIS A 76 -15.22 6.48 3.48
C HIS A 76 -14.03 7.43 3.55
N SER A 77 -13.19 7.22 4.57
CA SER A 77 -12.10 8.11 4.93
C SER A 77 -11.13 8.24 3.76
N LEU A 78 -10.69 9.47 3.51
CA LEU A 78 -9.63 9.81 2.56
C LEU A 78 -8.31 9.05 2.87
N LYS A 79 -8.17 8.50 4.10
CA LYS A 79 -7.09 7.56 4.45
C LYS A 79 -7.13 6.35 3.53
N LYS A 80 -8.29 5.86 3.05
CA LYS A 80 -8.38 4.74 2.10
C LYS A 80 -7.77 5.09 0.74
N THR A 81 -7.81 6.36 0.32
CA THR A 81 -7.14 6.83 -0.90
C THR A 81 -5.62 6.92 -0.69
N ARG A 82 -5.16 7.37 0.49
CA ARG A 82 -3.72 7.37 0.85
C ARG A 82 -3.15 5.97 1.15
N GLN A 83 -3.99 5.03 1.57
CA GLN A 83 -3.66 3.60 1.79
C GLN A 83 -3.63 2.79 0.47
N ARG A 84 -4.08 3.37 -0.65
CA ARG A 84 -3.86 2.79 -1.99
C ARG A 84 -2.44 3.02 -2.52
N MET A 85 -1.61 3.76 -1.79
CA MET A 85 -0.17 3.79 -2.05
C MET A 85 0.44 2.54 -1.41
N VAL A 86 1.14 1.74 -2.21
CA VAL A 86 1.92 0.59 -1.74
C VAL A 86 2.80 1.07 -0.58
N PRO A 87 2.83 0.38 0.58
CA PRO A 87 3.66 0.83 1.69
C PRO A 87 5.13 0.88 1.26
N SER A 88 5.75 2.05 1.39
CA SER A 88 7.10 2.31 0.88
C SER A 88 8.23 1.62 1.68
N THR A 89 7.91 0.98 2.81
CA THR A 89 8.91 0.44 3.75
C THR A 89 8.83 -1.08 3.83
N ASP A 90 9.97 -1.76 3.89
CA ASP A 90 10.02 -3.23 3.97
C ASP A 90 9.28 -3.80 5.19
N LYS A 91 9.27 -3.07 6.32
CA LYS A 91 8.58 -3.48 7.55
C LYS A 91 7.06 -3.58 7.37
N THR A 92 6.46 -2.62 6.66
CA THR A 92 5.00 -2.58 6.43
C THR A 92 4.60 -3.63 5.39
N LEU A 93 5.42 -3.81 4.36
CA LEU A 93 5.28 -4.87 3.37
C LEU A 93 5.33 -6.26 4.03
N ASN A 94 6.30 -6.49 4.92
CA ASN A 94 6.43 -7.76 5.65
C ASN A 94 5.22 -8.03 6.58
N ARG A 95 4.69 -7.00 7.25
CA ARG A 95 3.44 -7.13 8.03
C ARG A 95 2.25 -7.51 7.15
N LEU A 96 2.10 -6.92 5.96
CA LEU A 96 1.04 -7.27 5.02
C LEU A 96 1.21 -8.71 4.50
N ARG A 97 2.43 -9.12 4.13
CA ARG A 97 2.74 -10.51 3.72
C ARG A 97 2.41 -11.50 4.84
N ALA A 98 2.79 -11.20 6.08
CA ALA A 98 2.48 -12.05 7.23
C ALA A 98 0.97 -12.13 7.51
N LYS A 99 0.24 -11.03 7.40
CA LYS A 99 -1.22 -11.00 7.53
C LYS A 99 -1.90 -11.81 6.42
N HIS A 100 -1.41 -11.68 5.18
CA HIS A 100 -1.90 -12.45 4.05
C HIS A 100 -1.63 -13.95 4.22
N LYS A 101 -0.41 -14.33 4.63
CA LYS A 101 -0.02 -15.72 4.95
C LYS A 101 -0.89 -16.32 6.06
N ARG A 102 -1.10 -15.61 7.17
CA ARG A 102 -2.00 -16.05 8.24
C ARG A 102 -3.46 -16.15 7.79
N SER A 103 -3.89 -15.29 6.88
CA SER A 103 -5.25 -15.34 6.33
C SER A 103 -5.41 -16.48 5.32
N SER A 104 -4.38 -16.84 4.56
CA SER A 104 -4.40 -18.00 3.67
C SER A 104 -4.30 -19.31 4.44
N GLU A 105 -3.47 -19.39 5.47
CA GLU A 105 -3.35 -20.57 6.36
C GLU A 105 -4.69 -20.91 7.03
N LYS A 106 -5.51 -19.90 7.35
CA LYS A 106 -6.83 -20.10 7.95
C LYS A 106 -7.93 -20.51 6.96
N LYS A 107 -7.65 -20.54 5.65
CA LYS A 107 -8.64 -20.89 4.61
C LYS A 107 -8.66 -22.38 4.29
N GLU A 108 -7.64 -23.13 4.69
CA GLU A 108 -7.63 -24.57 4.56
C GLU A 108 -8.36 -25.17 5.78
N LEU A 109 -9.56 -25.68 5.56
CA LEU A 109 -10.28 -26.37 6.62
C LEU A 109 -9.54 -27.67 6.96
N VAL A 110 -8.94 -27.73 8.15
CA VAL A 110 -8.23 -28.92 8.62
C VAL A 110 -9.21 -30.08 8.68
N ASN A 111 -8.89 -31.18 8.00
CA ASN A 111 -9.76 -32.36 7.89
C ASN A 111 -11.07 -32.12 7.11
N PHE A 112 -11.04 -31.30 6.05
CA PHE A 112 -12.21 -31.02 5.20
C PHE A 112 -12.85 -32.30 4.63
N TYR A 113 -12.01 -33.24 4.19
CA TYR A 113 -12.48 -34.46 3.56
C TYR A 113 -12.41 -35.66 4.50
N LYS A 114 -13.40 -36.56 4.39
CA LYS A 114 -13.43 -37.82 5.13
C LYS A 114 -12.18 -38.68 4.88
N PHE A 115 -11.64 -38.69 3.66
CA PHE A 115 -10.46 -39.49 3.33
C PHE A 115 -9.22 -39.08 4.15
N GLN A 116 -9.07 -37.79 4.47
CA GLN A 116 -7.95 -37.30 5.30
C GLN A 116 -7.96 -37.92 6.71
N MET A 117 -9.16 -38.22 7.22
CA MET A 117 -9.34 -38.86 8.52
C MET A 117 -9.21 -40.38 8.44
N THR A 118 -9.60 -41.00 7.31
CA THR A 118 -9.41 -42.44 7.12
C THR A 118 -7.93 -42.78 6.92
N ASP A 119 -7.20 -42.00 6.13
CA ASP A 119 -5.79 -42.24 5.85
C ASP A 119 -4.96 -42.14 7.13
N LYS A 120 -5.17 -41.10 7.93
CA LYS A 120 -4.54 -40.97 9.26
C LYS A 120 -4.81 -42.15 10.18
N LYS A 121 -6.03 -42.72 10.14
CA LYS A 121 -6.38 -43.89 10.95
C LYS A 121 -5.70 -45.16 10.43
N VAL A 122 -5.56 -45.30 9.11
CA VAL A 122 -4.84 -46.40 8.48
C VAL A 122 -3.36 -46.34 8.85
N ASP A 123 -2.73 -45.17 8.78
CA ASP A 123 -1.33 -44.96 9.20
C ASP A 123 -1.12 -45.31 10.68
N GLN A 124 -2.02 -44.85 11.55
CA GLN A 124 -1.99 -45.20 12.98
C GLN A 124 -2.12 -46.71 13.22
N LEU A 125 -2.99 -47.38 12.45
CA LEU A 125 -3.17 -48.82 12.53
C LEU A 125 -1.91 -49.58 12.06
N GLU A 126 -1.25 -49.10 11.01
CA GLU A 126 0.01 -49.68 10.53
C GLU A 126 1.14 -49.52 11.56
N GLN A 127 1.28 -48.34 12.15
CA GLN A 127 2.24 -48.11 13.24
C GLN A 127 1.98 -49.04 14.43
N LEU A 128 0.71 -49.28 14.78
CA LEU A 128 0.34 -50.20 15.84
C LEU A 128 0.69 -51.65 15.50
N LYS A 129 0.44 -52.10 14.26
CA LYS A 129 0.83 -53.43 13.77
C LYS A 129 2.35 -53.62 13.84
N MET A 130 3.13 -52.62 13.41
CA MET A 130 4.59 -52.65 13.47
C MET A 130 5.08 -52.79 14.92
N LYS A 131 4.55 -51.98 15.85
CA LYS A 131 4.91 -52.07 17.26
C LYS A 131 4.56 -53.44 17.84
N PHE A 132 3.40 -53.97 17.51
CA PHE A 132 2.94 -55.27 17.99
C PHE A 132 3.84 -56.42 17.50
N GLU A 133 4.29 -56.36 16.24
CA GLU A 133 5.22 -57.34 15.68
C GLU A 133 6.57 -57.29 16.40
N LEU A 134 7.10 -56.09 16.66
CA LEU A 134 8.34 -55.90 17.43
C LEU A 134 8.22 -56.42 18.86
N ASP A 135 7.11 -56.13 19.54
CA ASP A 135 6.87 -56.62 20.90
C ASP A 135 6.66 -58.14 20.93
N LYS A 136 6.02 -58.72 19.91
CA LYS A 136 5.92 -60.18 19.74
C LYS A 136 7.30 -60.80 19.59
N GLN A 137 8.17 -60.24 18.74
CA GLN A 137 9.55 -60.69 18.60
C GLN A 137 10.32 -60.59 19.92
N ARG A 138 10.22 -59.46 20.62
CA ARG A 138 10.83 -59.26 21.94
C ARG A 138 10.35 -60.30 22.96
N ILE A 139 9.05 -60.57 23.03
CA ILE A 139 8.48 -61.56 23.94
C ILE A 139 8.98 -62.97 23.59
N THR A 140 9.08 -63.32 22.30
CA THR A 140 9.63 -64.64 21.90
C THR A 140 11.08 -64.81 22.36
N GLN A 141 11.92 -63.78 22.22
CA GLN A 141 13.29 -63.79 22.74
C GLN A 141 13.32 -63.94 24.27
N MET A 142 12.46 -63.21 25.00
CA MET A 142 12.36 -63.33 26.46
C MET A 142 11.87 -64.70 26.91
N ARG A 143 10.95 -65.33 26.17
CA ARG A 143 10.48 -66.70 26.43
C ARG A 143 11.60 -67.72 26.22
N GLN A 144 12.38 -67.59 25.15
CA GLN A 144 13.58 -68.42 24.91
C GLN A 144 14.58 -68.27 26.06
N GLN A 145 14.81 -67.05 26.54
CA GLN A 145 15.67 -66.78 27.70
C GLN A 145 15.03 -67.12 29.06
N ARG A 146 13.76 -67.56 29.10
CA ARG A 146 12.96 -67.81 30.32
C ARG A 146 12.85 -66.60 31.26
N LYS A 147 12.90 -65.38 30.72
CA LYS A 147 12.80 -64.11 31.47
C LYS A 147 11.42 -63.46 31.41
N PHE A 148 10.47 -64.04 30.67
CA PHE A 148 9.12 -63.51 30.55
C PHE A 148 8.26 -63.84 31.78
N LYS A 149 7.67 -62.83 32.42
CA LYS A 149 6.75 -62.95 33.58
C LYS A 149 5.37 -62.42 33.17
N PRO A 150 4.32 -63.27 33.02
CA PRO A 150 3.05 -62.87 32.41
C PRO A 150 2.08 -62.09 33.31
N PHE A 151 2.39 -61.92 34.60
CA PHE A 151 1.54 -61.26 35.60
C PHE A 151 2.43 -60.55 36.62
#